data_AF-A0A662HI38-F1
#
_entry.id   AF-A0A662HI38-F1
#
_cell.length_a   1.000
_cell.length_b   1.000
_cell.length_c   1.000
_cell.angle_alpha   90.00
_cell.angle_beta   90.00
_cell.angle_gamma   90.00
#
_symmetry.space_group_name_H-M   'P 1'
#
loop_
_entity.id
_entity.type
_entity.pdbx_description
1 polymer ?
#
loop_
_entity_poly.entity_id
_entity_poly.type
_entity_poly.pdbx_seq_one_letter_code
_entity_poly.pdbx_strand_id
1 'polypeptide(L)'
;RLIIREACSLTPSNIIFFYDKQVSYSGEIASLTRSLGEELRYKINTIVSSRNDKTIITYSQQGIVSSSDIVILLKAKKIFDLAQYIIAKWKPHSIVDIKSLVR
;
A
#
# COMPACT_ATOMS: atom_id res chain seq x y z
N ARG A 1 0.52 -4.66 10.97
CA ARG A 1 -0.28 -3.67 11.74
C ARG A 1 0.08 -2.21 11.41
N LEU A 2 1.36 -1.80 11.43
CA LEU A 2 1.77 -0.39 11.21
C LEU A 2 1.19 0.24 9.93
N ILE A 3 1.39 -0.41 8.76
CA ILE A 3 0.90 0.09 7.46
C ILE A 3 -0.59 0.38 7.49
N ILE A 4 -1.39 -0.54 8.04
CA ILE A 4 -2.85 -0.39 8.12
C ILE A 4 -3.23 0.79 9.03
N ARG A 5 -2.62 0.90 10.21
CA ARG A 5 -2.90 2.00 11.14
C ARG A 5 -2.61 3.36 10.51
N GLU A 6 -1.46 3.47 9.85
CA GLU A 6 -1.05 4.72 9.20
C GLU A 6 -1.92 5.03 7.98
N ALA A 7 -2.28 4.04 7.17
CA ALA A 7 -3.21 4.22 6.06
C ALA A 7 -4.61 4.69 6.53
N CYS A 8 -5.15 4.10 7.60
CA CYS A 8 -6.42 4.53 8.17
C CYS A 8 -6.35 5.95 8.75
N SER A 9 -5.21 6.36 9.32
CA SER A 9 -5.03 7.70 9.87
C SER A 9 -5.11 8.83 8.84
N LEU A 10 -4.91 8.50 7.55
CA LEU A 10 -5.09 9.43 6.43
C LEU A 10 -6.56 9.60 6.03
N THR A 11 -7.48 8.88 6.66
CA THR A 11 -8.94 8.98 6.46
C THR A 11 -9.47 8.80 5.01
N PRO A 12 -8.93 7.89 4.17
CA PRO A 12 -9.51 7.63 2.85
C PRO A 12 -10.89 6.96 2.93
N SER A 13 -11.85 7.29 2.06
CA SER A 13 -13.21 6.72 2.11
C SER A 13 -13.28 5.18 2.06
N ASN A 14 -12.27 4.52 1.48
CA ASN A 14 -12.10 3.08 1.42
C ASN A 14 -10.64 2.74 1.16
N ILE A 15 -10.14 1.64 1.72
CA ILE A 15 -8.79 1.13 1.45
C ILE A 15 -8.90 -0.25 0.80
N ILE A 16 -8.15 -0.50 -0.26
CA ILE A 16 -8.08 -1.80 -0.93
C ILE A 16 -6.63 -2.27 -0.92
N PHE A 17 -6.35 -3.39 -0.27
CA PHE A 17 -5.06 -4.06 -0.37
C PHE A 17 -5.09 -5.13 -1.45
N PHE A 18 -4.05 -5.15 -2.27
CA PHE A 18 -3.87 -6.14 -3.33
C PHE A 18 -2.78 -7.11 -2.93
N TYR A 19 -3.06 -8.40 -3.04
CA TYR A 19 -2.13 -9.48 -2.76
C TYR A 19 -2.00 -10.38 -3.99
N ASP A 20 -0.77 -10.80 -4.28
CA ASP A 20 -0.53 -11.75 -5.37
C ASP A 20 -0.89 -13.16 -4.91
N LYS A 21 -1.80 -13.82 -5.64
CA LYS A 21 -2.23 -15.19 -5.36
C LYS A 21 -1.07 -16.21 -5.39
N GLN A 22 -0.02 -15.94 -6.17
CA GLN A 22 1.12 -16.85 -6.33
C GLN A 22 2.07 -16.85 -5.13
N VAL A 23 1.97 -15.84 -4.26
CA VAL A 23 2.77 -15.78 -3.03
C VAL A 23 2.08 -16.60 -1.94
N SER A 24 2.81 -17.55 -1.37
CA SER A 24 2.34 -18.37 -0.23
C SER A 24 1.79 -17.49 0.90
N TYR A 25 0.77 -18.00 1.60
CA TYR A 25 0.09 -17.30 2.71
C TYR A 25 -0.66 -16.00 2.34
N SER A 26 -0.74 -15.61 1.06
CA SER A 26 -1.45 -14.38 0.66
C SER A 26 -2.92 -14.34 1.08
N GLY A 27 -3.61 -15.50 1.07
CA GLY A 27 -4.99 -15.60 1.56
C GLY A 27 -5.09 -15.33 3.06
N GLU A 28 -4.16 -15.86 3.85
CA GLU A 28 -4.09 -15.65 5.30
C GLU A 28 -3.77 -14.19 5.64
N ILE A 29 -2.80 -13.59 4.96
CA ILE A 29 -2.46 -12.17 5.11
C ILE A 29 -3.64 -11.29 4.70
N ALA A 30 -4.32 -11.61 3.60
CA ALA A 30 -5.51 -10.89 3.18
C ALA A 30 -6.65 -10.99 4.20
N SER A 31 -6.80 -12.13 4.88
CA SER A 31 -7.75 -12.31 5.97
C SER A 31 -7.36 -11.50 7.19
N LEU A 32 -6.10 -11.57 7.61
CA LEU A 32 -5.56 -10.79 8.72
C LEU A 32 -5.74 -9.28 8.49
N THR A 33 -5.47 -8.79 7.29
CA THR A 33 -5.67 -7.37 6.93
C THR A 33 -7.11 -6.93 7.05
N ARG A 34 -8.09 -7.79 6.68
CA ARG A 34 -9.52 -7.49 6.88
C ARG A 34 -9.86 -7.43 8.36
N SER A 35 -9.43 -8.42 9.15
CA SER A 35 -9.67 -8.45 10.61
C SER A 35 -9.06 -7.24 11.32
N LEU A 36 -7.89 -6.76 10.87
CA LEU A 36 -7.29 -5.53 11.40
C LEU A 36 -8.09 -4.28 11.02
N GLY A 37 -8.72 -4.25 9.84
CA GLY A 37 -9.66 -3.20 9.46
C GLY A 37 -10.90 -3.18 10.35
N GLU A 38 -11.47 -4.36 10.64
CA GLU A 38 -12.61 -4.52 11.55
C GLU A 38 -12.27 -4.04 12.97
N GLU A 39 -11.10 -4.43 13.50
CA GLU A 39 -10.58 -3.97 14.81
C GLU A 39 -10.51 -2.44 14.87
N LEU A 40 -10.09 -1.80 13.79
CA LEU A 40 -9.97 -0.35 13.68
C LEU A 40 -11.27 0.36 13.24
N ARG A 41 -12.37 -0.39 13.09
CA ARG A 41 -13.67 0.10 12.57
C ARG A 41 -13.53 0.86 11.24
N TYR A 42 -12.66 0.37 10.37
CA TYR A 42 -12.35 0.99 9.08
C TYR A 42 -12.75 0.10 7.92
N LYS A 43 -13.25 0.70 6.83
CA LYS A 43 -13.60 -0.02 5.61
C LYS A 43 -12.32 -0.41 4.84
N ILE A 44 -11.87 -1.64 5.07
CA ILE A 44 -10.72 -2.24 4.38
C ILE A 44 -11.18 -3.45 3.59
N ASN A 45 -10.92 -3.42 2.29
CA ASN A 45 -11.10 -4.54 1.40
C ASN A 45 -9.76 -5.16 1.02
N THR A 46 -9.77 -6.45 0.70
CA THR A 46 -8.59 -7.15 0.19
C THR A 46 -8.94 -7.90 -1.09
N ILE A 47 -8.03 -7.84 -2.07
CA ILE A 47 -8.17 -8.53 -3.35
C ILE A 47 -6.94 -9.42 -3.52
N VAL A 48 -7.18 -10.73 -3.63
CA VAL A 48 -6.15 -11.71 -3.96
C VAL A 48 -6.30 -12.07 -5.44
N SER A 49 -5.35 -11.66 -6.28
CA SER A 49 -5.45 -11.83 -7.73
C SER A 49 -4.26 -12.59 -8.29
N SER A 50 -4.50 -13.46 -9.27
CA SER A 50 -3.44 -14.11 -10.06
C SER A 50 -2.84 -13.20 -11.12
N ARG A 51 -3.49 -12.07 -11.43
CA ARG A 51 -3.04 -11.03 -12.36
C ARG A 51 -3.13 -9.68 -11.69
N ASN A 52 -2.26 -9.46 -10.71
CA ASN A 52 -2.33 -8.29 -9.85
C ASN A 52 -2.17 -6.99 -10.65
N ASP A 53 -1.24 -6.97 -11.61
CA ASP A 53 -0.91 -5.76 -12.38
C ASP A 53 -2.11 -5.21 -13.15
N LYS A 54 -2.84 -6.05 -13.91
CA LYS A 54 -4.01 -5.60 -14.69
C LYS A 54 -5.13 -5.12 -13.77
N THR A 55 -5.31 -5.79 -12.64
CA THR A 55 -6.33 -5.43 -11.65
C THR A 55 -5.99 -4.07 -11.05
N ILE A 56 -4.76 -3.89 -10.55
CA ILE A 56 -4.31 -2.65 -9.93
C ILE A 56 -4.36 -1.49 -10.93
N ILE A 57 -3.95 -1.69 -12.18
CA ILE A 57 -4.03 -0.65 -13.23
C ILE A 57 -5.48 -0.21 -13.49
N THR A 58 -6.44 -1.12 -13.37
CA THR A 58 -7.87 -0.79 -13.57
C THR A 58 -8.39 0.07 -12.41
N TYR A 59 -8.05 -0.32 -11.17
CA TYR A 59 -8.42 0.42 -9.96
C TYR A 59 -7.65 1.74 -9.81
N SER A 60 -6.42 1.82 -10.32
CA SER A 60 -5.58 3.03 -10.25
C SER A 60 -6.18 4.22 -10.98
N GLN A 61 -7.12 3.97 -11.89
CA GLN A 61 -7.86 5.02 -12.60
C GLN A 61 -8.91 5.71 -11.72
N GLN A 62 -9.32 5.08 -10.62
CA GLN A 62 -10.45 5.50 -9.77
C GLN A 62 -10.01 5.92 -8.36
N GLY A 63 -8.71 5.87 -8.05
CA GLY A 63 -8.20 6.09 -6.70
C GLY A 63 -6.77 6.61 -6.66
N ILE A 64 -6.20 6.58 -5.45
CA ILE A 64 -4.81 6.92 -5.18
C ILE A 64 -4.05 5.62 -4.98
N VAL A 65 -2.94 5.45 -5.69
CA VAL A 65 -2.11 4.25 -5.61
C VAL A 65 -0.93 4.48 -4.69
N SER A 66 -0.65 3.49 -3.83
CA SER A 66 0.61 3.38 -3.10
C SER A 66 1.26 2.04 -3.48
N SER A 67 2.42 2.08 -4.12
CA SER A 67 3.17 0.90 -4.55
C SER A 67 4.65 1.22 -4.64
N SER A 68 5.51 0.20 -4.52
CA SER A 68 6.94 0.28 -4.85
C SER A 68 7.24 -0.21 -6.27
N ASP A 69 6.26 -0.76 -6.98
CA ASP A 69 6.42 -1.25 -8.35
C ASP A 69 6.27 -0.10 -9.36
N ILE A 70 7.35 0.22 -10.07
CA ILE A 70 7.41 1.30 -11.04
C ILE A 70 6.43 1.13 -12.21
N VAL A 71 6.11 -0.09 -12.63
CA VAL A 71 5.18 -0.34 -13.76
C VAL A 71 3.76 0.05 -13.35
N ILE A 72 3.39 -0.22 -12.10
CA ILE A 72 2.11 0.22 -11.54
C ILE A 72 2.08 1.75 -11.41
N LEU A 73 3.15 2.33 -10.85
CA LEU A 73 3.24 3.77 -10.63
C LEU A 73 3.16 4.55 -11.95
N LEU A 74 3.87 4.14 -13.00
CA LEU A 74 3.84 4.79 -14.31
C LEU A 74 2.45 4.80 -14.97
N LYS A 75 1.55 3.90 -14.56
CA LYS A 75 0.18 3.79 -15.09
C LYS A 75 -0.87 4.40 -14.19
N ALA A 76 -0.53 4.74 -12.95
CA ALA A 76 -1.46 5.33 -12.00
C ALA A 76 -1.67 6.82 -12.29
N LYS A 77 -2.93 7.28 -12.20
CA LYS A 77 -3.25 8.71 -12.36
C LYS A 77 -2.80 9.56 -11.18
N LYS A 78 -2.88 8.99 -9.97
CA LYS A 78 -2.54 9.64 -8.71
C LYS A 78 -1.78 8.65 -7.83
N ILE A 79 -0.69 9.12 -7.27
CA ILE A 79 0.22 8.32 -6.43
C ILE A 79 0.33 9.00 -5.08
N PHE A 80 0.35 8.20 -4.02
CA PHE A 80 0.78 8.61 -2.70
C PHE A 80 1.79 7.60 -2.18
N ASP A 81 2.97 8.08 -1.80
CA ASP A 81 4.02 7.21 -1.24
C ASP A 81 3.78 6.98 0.25
N LEU A 82 2.99 5.94 0.57
CA LEU A 82 2.72 5.57 1.96
C LEU A 82 3.99 5.10 2.66
N ALA A 83 4.93 4.45 1.96
CA ALA A 83 6.16 3.96 2.57
C ALA A 83 7.03 5.12 3.02
N GLN A 84 7.28 6.09 2.14
CA GLN A 84 8.01 7.31 2.49
C GLN A 84 7.31 8.08 3.62
N TYR A 85 5.99 8.24 3.56
CA TYR A 85 5.22 8.91 4.62
C TYR A 85 5.45 8.24 6.00
N ILE A 86 5.35 6.91 6.06
CA ILE A 86 5.57 6.16 7.30
C ILE A 86 7.03 6.28 7.77
N ILE A 87 8.00 6.10 6.88
CA ILE A 87 9.43 6.16 7.23
C ILE A 87 9.80 7.56 7.72
N ALA A 88 9.33 8.62 7.05
CA ALA A 88 9.56 10.00 7.46
C ALA A 88 8.97 10.30 8.85
N LYS A 89 7.81 9.72 9.17
CA LYS A 89 7.16 9.88 10.48
C LYS A 89 7.86 9.09 11.59
N TRP A 90 8.27 7.85 11.33
CA TRP A 90 8.72 6.92 12.38
C TRP A 90 10.25 6.77 12.48
N LYS A 91 10.97 7.03 11.39
CA LYS A 91 12.42 6.85 11.27
C LYS A 91 13.08 8.00 10.49
N PRO A 92 12.79 9.28 10.79
CA PRO A 92 13.31 10.42 10.02
C PRO A 92 14.84 10.45 9.96
N HIS A 93 15.51 10.14 11.07
CA HIS A 93 16.98 10.13 11.17
C HIS A 93 17.65 8.94 10.45
N SER A 94 16.87 7.96 9.97
CA SER A 94 17.37 6.82 9.20
C SER A 94 17.28 7.04 7.69
N ILE A 95 16.67 8.14 7.25
CA ILE A 95 16.59 8.49 5.83
C ILE A 95 17.92 9.12 5.42
N VAL A 96 18.52 8.56 4.38
CA VAL A 96 19.80 9.02 3.86
C VAL A 96 19.62 9.47 2.41
N ASP A 97 20.09 10.68 2.10
CA ASP A 97 20.21 11.12 0.71
C ASP A 97 21.49 10.55 0.10
N ILE A 98 21.35 9.53 -0.74
CA ILE A 98 22.49 8.89 -1.43
C ILE A 98 23.27 9.91 -2.26
N LYS A 99 22.63 10.91 -2.87
CA LYS A 99 23.33 11.92 -3.68
C LYS A 99 24.24 12.81 -2.83
N SER A 100 23.87 13.04 -1.58
CA SER A 100 24.72 13.78 -0.64
C SER A 100 25.98 13.00 -0.22
N LEU A 101 25.96 11.66 -0.33
CA LEU A 101 27.06 10.79 0.09
C LEU A 101 28.09 10.52 -1.01
N VAL A 102 27.69 10.57 -2.28
CA VAL A 102 28.54 10.24 -3.44
C VAL A 102 29.15 11.51 -4.06
N ARG A 103 29.52 12.49 -3.22
CA ARG A 103 30.32 13.64 -3.68
C ARG A 103 31.76 13.24 -3.96
#